data_AF-A0A8W7PBU0-F1
#
_entry.id   AF-A0A8W7PBU0-F1
#
_cell.length_a   1.000
_cell.length_b   1.000
_cell.length_c   1.000
_cell.angle_alpha   90.00
_cell.angle_beta   90.00
_cell.angle_gamma   90.00
#
_symmetry.space_group_name_H-M   'P 1'
#
loop_
_entity.id
_entity.type
_entity.pdbx_description
1 polymer ?
#
loop_
_entity_poly.entity_id
_entity_poly.type
_entity_poly.pdbx_seq_one_letter_code
_entity_poly.pdbx_strand_id
1 'polypeptide(L)'
;LGRLSNRWKNDSSGMFKDKSRYQTLTRMSYCQCRLKLVFSSIFRQFGWRHIALIIDRSDLFSLTVGKNLEYGLKDEELLKFVRELDGNDEEDIEAYLKDASMYARVIILSVRGSLVRKFMLSALALGMTRGEFTFLDVEIFQSSYWGDHYWELGDEDDFKARKSYEALLRVSLLQPTSPTYQYFAEKVRALAKQDYNYTFVEDEEVNFFIGAFFDGVYLLGMALNDTLNEGGDIRDGTAITRKMWGRDFEGITGHVRIDDNGDRDADYSILDLDPITGRFEVVAHYYGITREYSPVKGKKIHWPGGREGPPPDVPKCGFLGTSPACQGNGGKHKALFPCNAVSETPRAATITP
;
A
#
# COMPACT_ATOMS: atom_id res chain seq x y z
N LEU A 1 32.08 -22.65 -1.67
CA LEU A 1 32.03 -22.65 -3.15
C LEU A 1 30.66 -23.14 -3.59
N GLY A 2 29.83 -22.22 -4.08
CA GLY A 2 28.47 -22.49 -4.55
C GLY A 2 27.85 -21.15 -4.96
N ARG A 3 28.30 -20.63 -6.10
CA ARG A 3 27.85 -19.35 -6.66
C ARG A 3 26.32 -19.38 -6.77
N LEU A 4 25.65 -18.57 -5.96
CA LEU A 4 24.28 -18.12 -6.22
C LEU A 4 24.24 -17.61 -7.66
N SER A 5 23.54 -18.32 -8.53
CA SER A 5 23.51 -18.00 -9.95
C SER A 5 22.91 -16.60 -10.14
N ASN A 6 23.60 -15.77 -10.92
CA ASN A 6 23.23 -14.42 -11.35
C ASN A 6 21.94 -14.36 -12.22
N ARG A 7 20.96 -15.26 -12.03
CA ARG A 7 19.69 -15.28 -12.76
C ARG A 7 18.55 -14.49 -12.12
N TRP A 8 18.77 -13.89 -10.95
CA TRP A 8 17.80 -13.01 -10.28
C TRP A 8 17.93 -11.53 -10.70
N LYS A 9 18.53 -11.27 -11.87
CA LYS A 9 18.54 -9.94 -12.47
C LYS A 9 17.42 -9.90 -13.52
N ASN A 10 16.47 -8.98 -13.31
CA ASN A 10 15.46 -8.52 -14.26
C ASN A 10 14.15 -9.33 -14.42
N ASP A 11 13.48 -9.69 -13.32
CA ASP A 11 12.02 -9.79 -13.44
C ASP A 11 11.33 -9.03 -12.30
N SER A 12 10.91 -7.81 -12.60
CA SER A 12 10.00 -7.02 -11.77
C SER A 12 8.59 -7.63 -11.73
N SER A 13 8.37 -8.72 -12.48
CA SER A 13 7.18 -9.53 -12.48
C SER A 13 7.38 -10.70 -11.50
N GLY A 14 6.53 -10.79 -10.47
CA GLY A 14 6.60 -11.89 -9.50
C GLY A 14 6.52 -13.25 -10.19
N MET A 15 7.32 -14.22 -9.74
CA MET A 15 7.54 -15.55 -10.38
C MET A 15 6.27 -16.23 -10.93
N PHE A 16 5.13 -16.11 -10.22
CA PHE A 16 3.86 -16.71 -10.62
C PHE A 16 3.14 -16.01 -11.78
N LYS A 17 3.67 -14.89 -12.30
CA LYS A 17 3.19 -14.28 -13.54
C LYS A 17 3.59 -15.05 -14.79
N ASP A 18 4.66 -15.84 -14.71
CA ASP A 18 5.13 -16.63 -15.85
C ASP A 18 4.22 -17.85 -16.08
N LYS A 19 3.16 -17.64 -16.86
CA LYS A 19 2.21 -18.70 -17.24
C LYS A 19 2.79 -19.70 -18.23
N SER A 20 4.00 -19.51 -18.75
CA SER A 20 4.70 -20.57 -19.48
C SER A 20 5.17 -21.69 -18.54
N ARG A 21 5.47 -21.34 -17.27
CA ARG A 21 5.88 -22.25 -16.20
C ARG A 21 4.72 -22.66 -15.30
N TYR A 22 3.79 -21.75 -15.03
CA TYR A 22 2.64 -21.95 -14.15
C TYR A 22 1.32 -22.00 -14.95
N GLN A 23 1.26 -22.90 -15.94
CA GLN A 23 0.21 -22.94 -16.96
C GLN A 23 -1.21 -23.16 -16.42
N THR A 24 -1.35 -23.83 -15.27
CA THR A 24 -2.64 -24.14 -14.64
C THR A 24 -2.92 -23.27 -13.40
N LEU A 25 -2.11 -22.24 -13.15
CA LEU A 25 -2.25 -21.38 -11.97
C LEU A 25 -3.17 -20.19 -12.26
N THR A 26 -4.34 -20.18 -11.62
CA THR A 26 -5.21 -19.00 -11.52
C THR A 26 -5.07 -18.36 -10.14
N ARG A 27 -4.78 -17.07 -10.07
CA ARG A 27 -4.60 -16.33 -8.81
C ARG A 27 -5.85 -15.52 -8.50
N MET A 28 -6.58 -15.94 -7.46
CA MET A 28 -7.85 -15.33 -7.03
C MET A 28 -7.68 -14.15 -6.06
N SER A 29 -6.45 -13.87 -5.62
CA SER A 29 -6.15 -12.80 -4.69
C SER A 29 -5.46 -11.62 -5.40
N TYR A 30 -5.15 -10.58 -4.64
CA TYR A 30 -4.41 -9.42 -5.10
C TYR A 30 -2.95 -9.77 -5.44
N CYS A 31 -2.33 -8.92 -6.26
CA CYS A 31 -0.89 -8.96 -6.49
C CYS A 31 -0.25 -7.72 -5.87
N GLN A 32 0.77 -7.91 -5.02
CA GLN A 32 1.60 -6.80 -4.51
C GLN A 32 2.18 -5.97 -5.66
N CYS A 33 2.48 -6.62 -6.79
CA CYS A 33 2.99 -5.99 -7.99
C CYS A 33 2.05 -4.94 -8.64
N ARG A 34 0.76 -4.94 -8.29
CA ARG A 34 -0.24 -3.99 -8.81
C ARG A 34 -0.43 -2.78 -7.90
N LEU A 35 0.10 -2.78 -6.67
CA LEU A 35 0.05 -1.63 -5.78
C LEU A 35 0.70 -0.39 -6.41
N LYS A 36 1.74 -0.53 -7.25
CA LYS A 36 2.30 0.60 -7.99
C LYS A 36 1.26 1.35 -8.84
N LEU A 37 0.27 0.64 -9.39
CA LEU A 37 -0.81 1.26 -10.18
C LEU A 37 -1.79 2.02 -9.27
N VAL A 38 -2.08 1.46 -8.09
CA VAL A 38 -2.92 2.08 -7.07
C VAL A 38 -2.28 3.40 -6.62
N PHE A 39 -1.04 3.36 -6.16
CA PHE A 39 -0.32 4.55 -5.70
C PHE A 39 -0.18 5.60 -6.82
N SER A 40 0.16 5.18 -8.05
CA SER A 40 0.27 6.11 -9.17
C SER A 40 -1.07 6.76 -9.52
N SER A 41 -2.20 6.07 -9.33
CA SER A 41 -3.53 6.68 -9.49
C SER A 41 -3.81 7.78 -8.46
N ILE A 42 -3.40 7.57 -7.21
CA ILE A 42 -3.51 8.57 -6.12
C ILE A 42 -2.65 9.79 -6.47
N PHE A 43 -1.43 9.57 -6.95
CA PHE A 43 -0.50 10.64 -7.30
C PHE A 43 -0.98 11.46 -8.49
N ARG A 44 -1.57 10.81 -9.51
CA ARG A 44 -2.25 11.51 -10.61
C ARG A 44 -3.43 12.34 -10.13
N GLN A 45 -4.26 11.79 -9.23
CA GLN A 45 -5.42 12.49 -8.68
C GLN A 45 -5.03 13.80 -7.98
N PHE A 46 -3.92 13.81 -7.23
CA PHE A 46 -3.49 14.97 -6.45
C PHE A 46 -2.38 15.79 -7.11
N GLY A 47 -1.94 15.41 -8.30
CA GLY A 47 -0.87 16.10 -9.04
C GLY A 47 0.51 15.96 -8.39
N TRP A 48 0.74 14.92 -7.57
CA TRP A 48 2.01 14.71 -6.89
C TRP A 48 3.03 14.01 -7.78
N ARG A 49 4.28 14.51 -7.75
CA ARG A 49 5.41 14.04 -8.55
C ARG A 49 6.72 13.88 -7.75
N HIS A 50 6.74 14.29 -6.49
CA HIS A 50 7.90 14.19 -5.59
C HIS A 50 7.61 13.24 -4.43
N ILE A 51 7.92 11.96 -4.63
CA ILE A 51 7.59 10.89 -3.68
C ILE A 51 8.86 10.39 -2.99
N ALA A 52 8.79 10.21 -1.67
CA ALA A 52 9.77 9.46 -0.89
C ALA A 52 9.22 8.09 -0.50
N LEU A 53 10.08 7.09 -0.46
CA LEU A 53 9.73 5.72 -0.05
C LEU A 53 10.69 5.23 1.04
N ILE A 54 10.13 4.78 2.16
CA ILE A 54 10.87 4.13 3.24
C ILE A 54 10.46 2.66 3.28
N ILE A 55 11.43 1.76 3.29
CA ILE A 55 11.21 0.30 3.18
C ILE A 55 11.82 -0.41 4.39
N ASP A 56 11.02 -1.23 5.08
CA ASP A 56 11.53 -2.18 6.07
C ASP A 56 12.04 -3.44 5.37
N ARG A 57 13.35 -3.67 5.41
CA ARG A 57 14.00 -4.82 4.75
C ARG A 57 13.92 -6.11 5.57
N SER A 58 13.52 -6.05 6.84
CA SER A 58 13.41 -7.24 7.69
C SER A 58 11.99 -7.80 7.82
N ASP A 59 11.00 -7.17 7.18
CA ASP A 59 9.68 -7.74 6.95
C ASP A 59 9.48 -8.08 5.46
N LEU A 60 9.17 -9.34 5.16
CA LEU A 60 9.12 -9.84 3.77
C LEU A 60 8.01 -9.15 2.95
N PHE A 61 6.86 -8.89 3.56
CA PHE A 61 5.76 -8.21 2.89
C PHE A 61 6.16 -6.76 2.56
N SER A 62 6.65 -6.03 3.56
CA SER A 62 7.13 -4.65 3.45
C SER A 62 8.22 -4.50 2.40
N LEU A 63 9.20 -5.42 2.40
CA LEU A 63 10.25 -5.45 1.40
C LEU A 63 9.68 -5.73 -0.01
N THR A 64 8.76 -6.69 -0.14
CA THR A 64 8.18 -7.05 -1.43
C THR A 64 7.37 -5.90 -2.03
N VAL A 65 6.49 -5.28 -1.23
CA VAL A 65 5.72 -4.10 -1.66
C VAL A 65 6.65 -2.94 -1.97
N GLY A 66 7.57 -2.64 -1.07
CA GLY A 66 8.54 -1.55 -1.21
C GLY A 66 9.35 -1.68 -2.49
N LYS A 67 9.87 -2.86 -2.83
CA LYS A 67 10.61 -3.08 -4.08
C LYS A 67 9.76 -2.96 -5.34
N ASN A 68 8.51 -3.42 -5.30
CA ASN A 68 7.58 -3.23 -6.42
C ASN A 68 7.25 -1.75 -6.64
N LEU A 69 7.06 -0.98 -5.56
CA LEU A 69 6.85 0.46 -5.61
C LEU A 69 8.11 1.19 -6.07
N GLU A 70 9.28 0.84 -5.54
CA GLU A 70 10.56 1.43 -5.92
C GLU A 70 10.79 1.31 -7.43
N TYR A 71 10.63 0.12 -7.99
CA TYR A 71 10.78 -0.11 -9.43
C TYR A 71 9.75 0.68 -10.23
N GLY A 72 8.46 0.58 -9.88
CA GLY A 72 7.38 1.23 -10.61
C GLY A 72 7.47 2.76 -10.59
N LEU A 73 7.74 3.35 -9.44
CA LEU A 73 7.79 4.80 -9.26
C LEU A 73 9.09 5.41 -9.82
N LYS A 74 10.18 4.64 -9.93
CA LYS A 74 11.38 5.05 -10.67
C LYS A 74 11.10 5.12 -12.17
N ASP A 75 10.42 4.11 -12.71
CA ASP A 75 10.07 4.04 -14.13
C ASP A 75 9.14 5.19 -14.55
N GLU A 76 8.24 5.63 -13.66
CA GLU A 76 7.37 6.80 -13.87
C GLU A 76 8.02 8.16 -13.49
N GLU A 77 9.30 8.17 -13.10
CA GLU A 77 10.04 9.35 -12.62
C GLU A 77 9.42 10.09 -11.40
N LEU A 78 8.58 9.41 -10.63
CA LEU A 78 7.89 9.95 -9.45
C LEU A 78 8.73 9.83 -8.16
N LEU A 79 9.60 8.82 -8.08
CA LEU A 79 10.41 8.57 -6.89
C LEU A 79 11.64 9.48 -6.82
N LYS A 80 11.73 10.30 -5.79
CA LYS A 80 12.84 11.24 -5.56
C LYS A 80 13.78 10.82 -4.44
N PHE A 81 13.29 10.00 -3.51
CA PHE A 81 14.07 9.48 -2.40
C PHE A 81 13.61 8.06 -2.06
N VAL A 82 14.57 7.18 -1.78
CA VAL A 82 14.31 5.85 -1.25
C VAL A 82 15.35 5.49 -0.22
N ARG A 83 14.92 4.94 0.91
CA ARG A 83 15.82 4.43 1.93
C ARG A 83 15.27 3.16 2.57
N GLU A 84 16.15 2.20 2.78
CA GLU A 84 15.84 0.96 3.50
C GLU A 84 16.30 1.08 4.95
N LEU A 85 15.57 0.44 5.85
CA LEU A 85 15.92 0.29 7.26
C LEU A 85 15.75 -1.16 7.69
N ASP A 86 16.40 -1.56 8.78
CA ASP A 86 16.10 -2.83 9.45
C ASP A 86 15.14 -2.60 10.62
N GLY A 87 13.90 -3.07 10.49
CA GLY A 87 12.88 -2.89 11.52
C GLY A 87 13.16 -3.59 12.85
N ASN A 88 14.16 -4.48 12.89
CA ASN A 88 14.55 -5.22 14.08
C ASN A 88 15.68 -4.53 14.86
N ASP A 89 16.34 -3.53 14.26
CA ASP A 89 17.42 -2.77 14.88
C ASP A 89 16.89 -1.46 15.48
N GLU A 90 17.63 -0.87 16.43
CA GLU A 90 17.36 0.48 16.93
C GLU A 90 17.83 1.53 15.93
N GLU A 91 16.96 1.84 14.98
CA GLU A 91 17.19 2.84 13.93
C GLU A 91 16.67 4.23 14.36
N ASP A 92 17.41 5.30 14.01
CA ASP A 92 16.97 6.69 14.23
C ASP A 92 15.90 7.08 13.19
N ILE A 93 14.64 6.79 13.51
CA ILE A 93 13.46 7.10 12.68
C ILE A 93 13.38 8.59 12.30
N GLU A 94 13.78 9.50 13.19
CA GLU A 94 13.76 10.93 12.87
C GLU A 94 14.73 11.27 11.73
N ALA A 95 15.89 10.61 11.68
CA ALA A 95 16.85 10.81 10.60
C ALA A 95 16.26 10.40 9.23
N TYR A 96 15.56 9.28 9.15
CA TYR A 96 14.88 8.86 7.90
C TYR A 96 13.85 9.89 7.43
N LEU A 97 13.07 10.45 8.36
CA LEU A 97 12.07 11.48 8.06
C LEU A 97 12.70 12.81 7.64
N LYS A 98 13.76 13.24 8.33
CA LYS A 98 14.53 14.46 7.98
C LYS A 98 15.13 14.31 6.58
N ASP A 99 15.74 13.17 6.27
CA ASP A 99 16.30 12.91 4.94
C ASP A 99 15.22 12.93 3.85
N ALA A 100 14.12 12.20 4.05
CA ALA A 100 13.00 12.18 3.10
C ALA A 100 12.43 13.59 2.87
N SER A 101 12.38 14.42 3.93
CA SER A 101 11.88 15.79 3.86
C SER A 101 12.74 16.73 2.99
N MET A 102 13.98 16.37 2.67
CA MET A 102 14.80 17.15 1.74
C MET A 102 14.34 16.98 0.29
N TYR A 103 13.57 15.94 -0.03
CA TYR A 103 13.24 15.56 -1.41
C TYR A 103 11.75 15.45 -1.71
N ALA A 104 10.91 15.25 -0.69
CA ALA A 104 9.48 15.02 -0.89
C ALA A 104 8.63 15.57 0.25
N ARG A 105 7.35 15.81 -0.03
CA ARG A 105 6.28 16.04 0.97
C ARG A 105 5.27 14.89 1.05
N VAL A 106 5.35 13.95 0.11
CA VAL A 106 4.54 12.73 0.08
C VAL A 106 5.46 11.56 0.40
N ILE A 107 5.22 10.87 1.50
CA ILE A 107 6.11 9.83 2.03
C ILE A 107 5.33 8.51 2.12
N ILE A 108 5.78 7.49 1.39
CA ILE A 108 5.26 6.13 1.51
C ILE A 108 6.05 5.38 2.59
N LEU A 109 5.34 4.80 3.54
CA LEU A 109 5.85 3.91 4.57
C LEU A 109 5.51 2.46 4.18
N SER A 110 6.45 1.77 3.55
CA SER A 110 6.37 0.33 3.28
C SER A 110 7.05 -0.41 4.42
N VAL A 111 6.40 -0.40 5.59
CA VAL A 111 6.92 -0.94 6.86
C VAL A 111 5.80 -1.66 7.62
N ARG A 112 6.15 -2.55 8.55
CA ARG A 112 5.17 -3.22 9.43
C ARG A 112 4.42 -2.21 10.32
N GLY A 113 3.20 -2.53 10.73
CA GLY A 113 2.31 -1.58 11.44
C GLY A 113 2.90 -0.99 12.73
N SER A 114 3.64 -1.78 13.51
CA SER A 114 4.34 -1.27 14.70
C SER A 114 5.37 -0.18 14.38
N LEU A 115 6.01 -0.23 13.20
CA LEU A 115 6.90 0.83 12.74
C LEU A 115 6.13 2.02 12.20
N VAL A 116 5.00 1.82 11.51
CA VAL A 116 4.13 2.93 11.08
C VAL A 116 3.83 3.84 12.27
N ARG A 117 3.42 3.26 13.41
CA ARG A 117 3.15 4.03 14.63
C ARG A 117 4.35 4.86 15.09
N LYS A 118 5.54 4.26 15.14
CA LYS A 118 6.78 4.96 15.53
C LYS A 118 7.14 6.08 14.55
N PHE A 119 6.96 5.86 13.24
CA PHE A 119 7.15 6.88 12.20
C PHE A 119 6.19 8.04 12.39
N MET A 120 4.91 7.77 12.61
CA MET A 120 3.90 8.83 12.76
C MET A 120 4.09 9.63 14.05
N LEU A 121 4.46 9.00 15.17
CA LEU A 121 4.85 9.70 16.40
C LEU A 121 6.07 10.60 16.20
N SER A 122 7.09 10.10 15.49
CA SER A 122 8.29 10.89 15.15
C SER A 122 7.94 12.05 14.21
N ALA A 123 7.07 11.82 13.22
CA ALA A 123 6.59 12.86 12.32
C ALA A 123 5.82 13.97 13.07
N LEU A 124 5.05 13.61 14.09
CA LEU A 124 4.38 14.58 14.97
C LEU A 124 5.40 15.40 15.77
N ALA A 125 6.40 14.76 16.37
CA ALA A 125 7.47 15.44 17.11
C ALA A 125 8.25 16.42 16.22
N LEU A 126 8.46 16.05 14.95
CA LEU A 126 9.09 16.88 13.92
C LEU A 126 8.15 17.94 13.32
N GLY A 127 6.87 17.97 13.68
CA GLY A 127 5.88 18.91 13.17
C GLY A 127 5.43 18.65 11.72
N MET A 128 5.75 17.48 11.16
CA MET A 128 5.42 17.10 9.79
C MET A 128 3.92 16.80 9.60
N THR A 129 3.18 16.56 10.67
CA THR A 129 1.73 16.26 10.64
C THR A 129 0.85 17.52 10.65
N ARG A 130 1.42 18.71 10.40
CA ARG A 130 0.70 20.00 10.42
C ARG A 130 0.16 20.44 9.05
N GLY A 131 0.08 19.53 8.09
CA GLY A 131 -0.48 19.80 6.75
C GLY A 131 0.54 20.21 5.69
N GLU A 132 1.85 20.15 5.97
CA GLU A 132 2.87 20.28 4.93
C GLU A 132 3.24 18.94 4.30
N PHE A 133 3.03 17.84 5.02
CA PHE A 133 3.33 16.48 4.55
C PHE A 133 2.06 15.63 4.54
N THR A 134 2.11 14.58 3.75
CA THR A 134 1.17 13.45 3.84
C THR A 134 1.95 12.15 3.79
N PHE A 135 1.46 11.17 4.54
CA PHE A 135 2.03 9.85 4.64
C PHE A 135 1.07 8.86 3.98
N LEU A 136 1.62 7.82 3.38
CA LEU A 136 0.83 6.69 2.89
C LEU A 136 1.39 5.38 3.42
N ASP A 137 0.54 4.49 3.91
CA ASP A 137 0.94 3.12 4.25
C ASP A 137 0.09 2.07 3.51
N VAL A 138 0.44 0.81 3.73
CA VAL A 138 -0.24 -0.34 3.14
C VAL A 138 -0.63 -1.31 4.23
N GLU A 139 -1.93 -1.50 4.40
CA GLU A 139 -2.52 -2.54 5.24
C GLU A 139 -3.58 -3.25 4.40
N ILE A 140 -3.23 -4.41 3.84
CA ILE A 140 -4.06 -5.05 2.80
C ILE A 140 -5.42 -5.51 3.35
N PHE A 141 -5.46 -5.97 4.59
CA PHE A 141 -6.67 -6.44 5.29
C PHE A 141 -6.42 -6.34 6.78
N GLN A 142 -7.45 -6.17 7.60
CA GLN A 142 -7.29 -6.17 9.05
C GLN A 142 -6.91 -7.57 9.55
N SER A 143 -5.82 -7.68 10.32
CA SER A 143 -5.42 -8.89 11.04
C SER A 143 -4.32 -8.58 12.04
N SER A 144 -4.13 -9.46 13.03
CA SER A 144 -3.06 -9.34 14.03
C SER A 144 -1.65 -9.29 13.43
N TYR A 145 -1.43 -9.78 12.20
CA TYR A 145 -0.14 -9.63 11.50
C TYR A 145 0.23 -8.15 11.27
N TRP A 146 -0.76 -7.29 11.03
CA TRP A 146 -0.55 -5.85 10.83
C TRP A 146 -0.43 -5.08 12.15
N GLY A 147 -0.62 -5.76 13.28
CA GLY A 147 -0.72 -5.19 14.62
C GLY A 147 -2.16 -5.20 15.12
N ASP A 148 -2.32 -5.38 16.42
CA ASP A 148 -3.60 -5.25 17.09
C ASP A 148 -3.88 -3.75 17.25
N HIS A 149 -4.84 -3.23 16.47
CA HIS A 149 -5.48 -1.90 16.59
C HIS A 149 -4.69 -0.68 16.09
N TYR A 150 -5.14 -0.13 14.96
CA TYR A 150 -4.96 1.25 14.51
C TYR A 150 -3.72 2.00 15.06
N TRP A 151 -3.93 3.11 15.75
CA TRP A 151 -2.91 3.93 16.41
C TRP A 151 -2.85 3.66 17.92
N GLU A 152 -3.77 2.87 18.47
CA GLU A 152 -4.06 2.68 19.89
C GLU A 152 -3.41 1.40 20.41
N LEU A 153 -2.46 1.52 21.35
CA LEU A 153 -1.78 0.39 21.98
C LEU A 153 -2.04 0.28 23.49
N GLY A 154 -2.88 1.15 24.04
CA GLY A 154 -3.12 1.26 25.47
C GLY A 154 -1.97 1.92 26.24
N ASP A 155 -1.17 2.77 25.57
CA ASP A 155 -0.02 3.46 26.16
C ASP A 155 -0.25 4.98 26.30
N GLU A 156 0.70 5.71 26.88
CA GLU A 156 0.60 7.15 27.11
C GLU A 156 0.66 8.01 25.83
N ASP A 157 1.10 7.41 24.72
CA ASP A 157 1.27 8.08 23.44
C ASP A 157 0.06 7.92 22.51
N ASP A 158 -0.97 7.18 22.89
CA ASP A 158 -2.14 6.92 22.06
C ASP A 158 -2.82 8.19 21.54
N PHE A 159 -2.97 9.22 22.37
CA PHE A 159 -3.51 10.50 21.91
C PHE A 159 -2.62 11.17 20.84
N LYS A 160 -1.29 11.07 21.01
CA LYS A 160 -0.32 11.60 20.04
C LYS A 160 -0.33 10.76 18.76
N ALA A 161 -0.41 9.44 18.88
CA ALA A 161 -0.49 8.53 17.77
C ALA A 161 -1.75 8.83 16.94
N ARG A 162 -2.93 8.91 17.56
CA ARG A 162 -4.17 9.33 16.89
C ARG A 162 -4.00 10.63 16.13
N LYS A 163 -3.46 11.65 16.81
CA LYS A 163 -3.27 12.97 16.21
C LYS A 163 -2.32 12.93 15.00
N SER A 164 -1.29 12.11 15.07
CA SER A 164 -0.33 11.96 13.98
C SER A 164 -0.92 11.24 12.77
N TYR A 165 -1.80 10.25 13.00
CA TYR A 165 -2.45 9.46 11.95
C TYR A 165 -3.47 10.25 11.12
N GLU A 166 -3.92 11.43 11.57
CA GLU A 166 -4.67 12.37 10.73
C GLU A 166 -3.89 12.81 9.46
N ALA A 167 -2.57 12.60 9.40
CA ALA A 167 -1.74 12.87 8.23
C ALA A 167 -1.49 11.63 7.34
N LEU A 168 -2.03 10.47 7.71
CA LEU A 168 -1.78 9.17 7.09
C LEU A 168 -2.99 8.71 6.27
N LEU A 169 -2.77 8.46 4.98
CA LEU A 169 -3.69 7.73 4.13
C LEU A 169 -3.28 6.25 4.06
N ARG A 170 -4.25 5.36 4.11
CA ARG A 170 -4.01 3.92 4.11
C ARG A 170 -4.56 3.26 2.88
N VAL A 171 -3.76 2.43 2.22
CA VAL A 171 -4.20 1.60 1.09
C VAL A 171 -4.50 0.19 1.59
N SER A 172 -5.73 -0.27 1.37
CA SER A 172 -6.19 -1.63 1.68
C SER A 172 -6.96 -2.26 0.51
N LEU A 173 -7.31 -3.54 0.61
CA LEU A 173 -8.25 -4.14 -0.35
C LEU A 173 -9.65 -3.59 -0.16
N LEU A 174 -10.37 -3.46 -1.27
CA LEU A 174 -11.79 -3.14 -1.23
C LEU A 174 -12.51 -4.32 -0.55
N GLN A 175 -13.13 -4.02 0.59
CA GLN A 175 -13.92 -5.00 1.30
C GLN A 175 -15.36 -5.03 0.79
N PRO A 176 -15.92 -6.22 0.54
CA PRO A 176 -17.30 -6.32 0.08
C PRO A 176 -18.25 -5.91 1.21
N THR A 177 -19.23 -5.04 0.90
CA THR A 177 -20.21 -4.54 1.87
C THR A 177 -21.65 -5.00 1.55
N SER A 178 -21.81 -5.87 0.55
CA SER A 178 -23.13 -6.34 0.13
C SER A 178 -23.83 -7.15 1.24
N PRO A 179 -25.18 -7.12 1.32
CA PRO A 179 -25.92 -7.94 2.28
C PRO A 179 -25.59 -9.44 2.16
N THR A 180 -25.35 -9.93 0.94
CA THR A 180 -24.95 -11.32 0.67
C THR A 180 -23.59 -11.63 1.30
N TYR A 181 -22.62 -10.71 1.22
CA TYR A 181 -21.32 -10.89 1.86
C TYR A 181 -21.44 -10.88 3.38
N GLN A 182 -22.28 -10.02 3.96
CA GLN A 182 -22.50 -10.00 5.41
C GLN A 182 -23.07 -11.33 5.91
N TYR A 183 -24.05 -11.88 5.20
CA TYR A 183 -24.57 -13.21 5.49
C TYR A 183 -23.49 -14.30 5.39
N PHE A 184 -22.64 -14.24 4.37
CA PHE A 184 -21.49 -15.15 4.23
C PHE A 184 -20.51 -14.99 5.39
N ALA A 185 -20.18 -13.76 5.81
CA ALA A 185 -19.27 -13.49 6.90
C ALA A 185 -19.81 -14.05 8.23
N GLU A 186 -21.10 -13.88 8.52
CA GLU A 186 -21.76 -14.49 9.68
C GLU A 186 -21.65 -16.02 9.67
N LYS A 187 -21.86 -16.66 8.50
CA LYS A 187 -21.69 -18.10 8.35
C LYS A 187 -20.25 -18.56 8.58
N VAL A 188 -19.27 -17.82 8.05
CA VAL A 188 -17.84 -18.08 8.29
C VAL A 188 -17.53 -18.02 9.78
N ARG A 189 -18.00 -16.98 10.49
CA ARG A 189 -17.78 -16.86 11.94
C ARG A 189 -18.39 -18.03 12.72
N ALA A 190 -19.60 -18.45 12.36
CA ALA A 190 -20.26 -19.58 13.00
C ALA A 190 -19.49 -20.90 12.78
N LEU A 191 -19.07 -21.18 11.54
CA LEU A 191 -18.30 -22.38 11.19
C LEU A 191 -16.90 -22.37 11.83
N ALA A 192 -16.23 -21.21 11.86
CA ALA A 192 -14.92 -21.07 12.50
C ALA A 192 -14.99 -21.44 14.00
N LYS A 193 -16.05 -20.99 14.70
CA LYS A 193 -16.27 -21.34 16.10
C LYS A 193 -16.62 -22.81 16.27
N GLN A 194 -17.51 -23.34 15.44
CA GLN A 194 -18.00 -24.71 15.54
C GLN A 194 -16.92 -25.75 15.23
N ASP A 195 -16.19 -25.58 14.13
CA ASP A 195 -15.34 -26.61 13.55
C ASP A 195 -13.86 -26.43 13.91
N TYR A 196 -13.44 -25.21 14.25
CA TYR A 196 -12.04 -24.85 14.50
C TYR A 196 -11.79 -24.20 15.86
N ASN A 197 -12.83 -24.02 16.69
CA ASN A 197 -12.76 -23.33 17.97
C ASN A 197 -12.12 -21.93 17.89
N TYR A 198 -12.29 -21.26 16.74
CA TYR A 198 -11.80 -19.90 16.52
C TYR A 198 -12.93 -18.91 16.76
N THR A 199 -12.73 -17.98 17.70
CA THR A 199 -13.69 -16.91 17.98
C THR A 199 -13.09 -15.60 17.51
N PHE A 200 -13.75 -15.00 16.53
CA PHE A 200 -13.40 -13.66 16.06
C PHE A 200 -13.56 -12.66 17.21
N VAL A 201 -12.58 -11.77 17.38
CA VAL A 201 -12.70 -10.68 18.36
C VAL A 201 -13.65 -9.58 17.87
N GLU A 202 -14.05 -8.68 18.76
CA GLU A 202 -14.91 -7.54 18.42
C GLU A 202 -14.24 -6.70 17.32
N ASP A 203 -15.03 -6.27 16.33
CA ASP A 203 -14.58 -5.56 15.12
C ASP A 203 -13.60 -6.32 14.18
N GLU A 204 -13.20 -7.57 14.47
CA GLU A 204 -12.39 -8.36 13.53
C GLU A 204 -13.19 -8.73 12.29
N GLU A 205 -12.70 -8.36 11.11
CA GLU A 205 -13.35 -8.68 9.84
C GLU A 205 -12.97 -10.05 9.29
N VAL A 206 -13.87 -10.66 8.51
CA VAL A 206 -13.54 -11.88 7.77
C VAL A 206 -12.47 -11.56 6.73
N ASN A 207 -11.32 -12.20 6.87
CA ASN A 207 -10.17 -11.97 5.99
C ASN A 207 -10.55 -12.17 4.51
N PHE A 208 -10.15 -11.22 3.66
CA PHE A 208 -10.35 -11.25 2.21
C PHE A 208 -10.00 -12.59 1.56
N PHE A 209 -8.97 -13.28 2.04
CA PHE A 209 -8.57 -14.57 1.48
C PHE A 209 -9.68 -15.63 1.56
N ILE A 210 -10.52 -15.59 2.60
CA ILE A 210 -11.62 -16.55 2.79
C ILE A 210 -12.66 -16.36 1.67
N GLY A 211 -13.02 -15.11 1.38
CA GLY A 211 -13.90 -14.77 0.25
C GLY A 211 -13.26 -15.11 -1.10
N ALA A 212 -11.96 -14.82 -1.27
CA ALA A 212 -11.25 -15.14 -2.51
C ALA A 212 -11.16 -16.66 -2.78
N PHE A 213 -11.05 -17.50 -1.75
CA PHE A 213 -11.12 -18.95 -1.88
C PHE A 213 -12.52 -19.42 -2.26
N PHE A 214 -13.56 -18.86 -1.65
CA PHE A 214 -14.95 -19.14 -2.02
C PHE A 214 -15.18 -18.85 -3.52
N ASP A 215 -14.77 -17.66 -3.97
CA ASP A 215 -14.87 -17.26 -5.37
C ASP A 215 -14.03 -18.13 -6.29
N GLY A 216 -12.88 -18.63 -5.82
CA GLY A 216 -12.04 -19.57 -6.56
C GLY A 216 -12.73 -20.90 -6.82
N VAL A 217 -13.41 -21.45 -5.81
CA VAL A 217 -14.20 -22.68 -5.97
C VAL A 217 -15.40 -22.45 -6.90
N TYR A 218 -16.06 -21.30 -6.75
CA TYR A 218 -17.17 -20.92 -7.63
C TYR A 218 -16.72 -20.80 -9.09
N LEU A 219 -15.59 -20.14 -9.35
CA LEU A 219 -14.98 -20.03 -10.67
C LEU A 219 -14.59 -21.39 -11.26
N LEU A 220 -13.99 -22.27 -10.44
CA LEU A 220 -13.68 -23.63 -10.87
C LEU A 220 -14.95 -24.40 -11.26
N GLY A 221 -16.03 -24.27 -10.47
CA GLY A 221 -17.32 -24.88 -10.77
C GLY A 221 -17.89 -24.41 -12.11
N MET A 222 -17.81 -23.11 -12.40
CA MET A 222 -18.21 -22.57 -13.71
C MET A 222 -17.38 -23.15 -14.85
N ALA A 223 -16.05 -23.18 -14.71
CA ALA A 223 -15.16 -23.72 -15.74
C ALA A 223 -15.37 -25.22 -15.98
N LEU A 224 -15.64 -26.00 -14.93
CA LEU A 224 -15.99 -27.42 -15.03
C LEU A 224 -17.32 -27.63 -15.74
N ASN A 225 -18.33 -26.84 -15.41
CA ASN A 225 -19.64 -26.89 -16.07
C ASN A 225 -19.52 -26.60 -17.57
N ASP A 226 -18.78 -25.56 -17.95
CA ASP A 226 -18.52 -25.22 -19.36
C ASP A 226 -17.76 -26.34 -20.07
N THR A 227 -16.77 -26.95 -19.41
CA THR A 227 -16.03 -28.10 -19.94
C THR A 227 -16.93 -29.30 -20.22
N LEU A 228 -17.82 -29.64 -19.29
CA LEU A 228 -18.75 -30.76 -19.46
C LEU A 228 -19.79 -30.49 -20.56
N ASN A 229 -20.32 -29.27 -20.64
CA ASN A 229 -21.30 -28.88 -21.66
C ASN A 229 -20.74 -28.93 -23.08
N GLU A 230 -19.44 -28.70 -23.23
CA GLU A 230 -18.72 -28.79 -24.51
C GLU A 230 -18.22 -30.22 -24.82
N GLY A 231 -18.51 -31.20 -23.96
CA GLY A 231 -18.04 -32.59 -24.12
C GLY A 231 -16.54 -32.79 -23.85
N GLY A 232 -15.91 -31.87 -23.11
CA GLY A 232 -14.51 -31.95 -22.73
C GLY A 232 -14.22 -32.90 -21.56
N ASP A 233 -12.93 -33.17 -21.31
CA ASP A 233 -12.48 -34.00 -20.18
C ASP A 233 -12.15 -33.12 -18.96
N ILE A 234 -12.78 -33.39 -17.82
CA ILE A 234 -12.49 -32.71 -16.55
C ILE A 234 -11.09 -33.02 -15.99
N ARG A 235 -10.35 -33.94 -16.60
CA ARG A 235 -8.94 -34.20 -16.30
C ARG A 235 -7.99 -33.31 -17.10
N ASP A 236 -8.47 -32.60 -18.12
CA ASP A 236 -7.68 -31.60 -18.84
C ASP A 236 -7.66 -30.28 -18.06
N GLY A 237 -6.73 -30.22 -17.09
CA GLY A 237 -6.53 -29.02 -16.27
C GLY A 237 -6.18 -27.78 -17.09
N THR A 238 -5.52 -27.93 -18.24
CA THR A 238 -5.16 -26.78 -19.09
C THR A 238 -6.41 -26.21 -19.76
N ALA A 239 -7.29 -27.08 -20.29
CA ALA A 239 -8.56 -26.66 -20.87
C ALA A 239 -9.45 -25.97 -19.82
N ILE A 240 -9.54 -26.53 -18.61
CA ILE A 240 -10.30 -25.93 -17.51
C ILE A 240 -9.72 -24.57 -17.13
N THR A 241 -8.41 -24.47 -16.91
CA THR A 241 -7.77 -23.20 -16.53
C THR A 241 -7.99 -22.11 -17.59
N ARG A 242 -7.91 -22.43 -18.88
CA ARG A 242 -8.17 -21.46 -19.95
C ARG A 242 -9.60 -20.90 -19.92
N LYS A 243 -10.57 -21.66 -19.43
CA LYS A 243 -11.97 -21.19 -19.25
C LYS A 243 -12.16 -20.32 -18.00
N MET A 244 -11.16 -20.26 -17.13
CA MET A 244 -11.16 -19.39 -15.95
C MET A 244 -10.56 -18.01 -16.25
N TRP A 245 -9.68 -17.89 -17.26
CA TRP A 245 -8.96 -16.66 -17.58
C TRP A 245 -9.74 -15.79 -18.55
N GLY A 246 -9.54 -14.47 -18.48
CA GLY A 246 -10.30 -13.50 -19.28
C GLY A 246 -11.80 -13.49 -18.96
N ARG A 247 -12.17 -13.83 -17.72
CA ARG A 247 -13.56 -14.03 -17.29
C ARG A 247 -13.96 -13.06 -16.19
N ASP A 248 -15.17 -12.54 -16.33
CA ASP A 248 -15.88 -11.73 -15.35
C ASP A 248 -17.05 -12.52 -14.74
N PHE A 249 -17.27 -12.38 -13.43
CA PHE A 249 -18.40 -12.98 -12.73
C PHE A 249 -18.73 -12.27 -11.42
N GLU A 250 -19.94 -12.47 -10.92
CA GLU A 250 -20.35 -12.02 -9.58
C GLU A 250 -20.07 -13.13 -8.57
N GLY A 251 -19.07 -12.93 -7.72
CA GLY A 251 -18.72 -13.79 -6.59
C GLY A 251 -19.31 -13.30 -5.27
N ILE A 252 -18.95 -13.96 -4.18
CA ILE A 252 -19.29 -13.50 -2.83
C ILE A 252 -18.57 -12.20 -2.49
N THR A 253 -17.38 -11.98 -3.06
CA THR A 253 -16.65 -10.72 -2.88
C THR A 253 -17.08 -9.60 -3.84
N GLY A 254 -18.23 -9.77 -4.52
CA GLY A 254 -18.74 -8.87 -5.54
C GLY A 254 -18.21 -9.20 -6.93
N HIS A 255 -18.03 -8.18 -7.77
CA HIS A 255 -17.51 -8.37 -9.11
C HIS A 255 -16.06 -8.90 -9.08
N VAL A 256 -15.81 -9.99 -9.80
CA VAL A 256 -14.50 -10.62 -9.94
C VAL A 256 -14.14 -10.72 -11.41
N ARG A 257 -13.01 -10.12 -11.78
CA ARG A 257 -12.39 -10.31 -13.09
C ARG A 257 -11.06 -11.01 -12.95
N ILE A 258 -10.88 -12.09 -13.70
CA ILE A 258 -9.59 -12.74 -13.92
C ILE A 258 -9.06 -12.29 -15.26
N ASP A 259 -7.89 -11.65 -15.27
CA ASP A 259 -7.28 -11.16 -16.51
C ASP A 259 -6.86 -12.31 -17.44
N ASP A 260 -6.40 -11.96 -18.64
CA ASP A 260 -5.95 -12.94 -19.64
C ASP A 260 -4.69 -13.70 -19.20
N ASN A 261 -3.99 -13.20 -18.18
CA ASN A 261 -2.85 -13.87 -17.55
C ASN A 261 -3.29 -14.75 -16.37
N GLY A 262 -4.59 -14.91 -16.08
CA GLY A 262 -5.07 -15.72 -14.97
C GLY A 262 -4.86 -15.09 -13.59
N ASP A 263 -4.85 -13.76 -13.51
CA ASP A 263 -4.64 -13.01 -12.28
C ASP A 263 -5.83 -12.08 -12.00
N ARG A 264 -6.34 -12.09 -10.77
CA ARG A 264 -7.47 -11.24 -10.40
C ARG A 264 -7.14 -9.75 -10.50
N ASP A 265 -8.02 -9.00 -11.17
CA ASP A 265 -8.14 -7.54 -11.06
C ASP A 265 -8.74 -7.19 -9.70
N ALA A 266 -7.84 -6.97 -8.73
CA ALA A 266 -8.21 -6.60 -7.37
C ALA A 266 -8.48 -5.11 -7.27
N ASP A 267 -9.57 -4.78 -6.57
CA ASP A 267 -9.94 -3.43 -6.20
C ASP A 267 -9.37 -3.08 -4.83
N TYR A 268 -9.08 -1.80 -4.64
CA TYR A 268 -8.47 -1.28 -3.42
C TYR A 268 -9.30 -0.12 -2.87
N SER A 269 -9.16 0.12 -1.57
CA SER A 269 -9.70 1.28 -0.89
C SER A 269 -8.56 2.16 -0.40
N ILE A 270 -8.80 3.48 -0.45
CA ILE A 270 -7.99 4.48 0.21
C ILE A 270 -8.80 4.92 1.43
N LEU A 271 -8.18 4.82 2.59
CA LEU A 271 -8.77 5.18 3.86
C LEU A 271 -8.05 6.38 4.46
N ASP A 272 -8.83 7.15 5.19
CA ASP A 272 -8.38 8.29 5.98
C ASP A 272 -8.88 8.14 7.41
N LEU A 273 -8.13 8.63 8.39
CA LEU A 273 -8.55 8.58 9.77
C LEU A 273 -9.60 9.67 10.03
N ASP A 274 -10.80 9.27 10.47
CA ASP A 274 -11.76 10.24 11.00
C ASP A 274 -11.24 10.81 12.33
N PRO A 275 -10.94 12.12 12.43
CA PRO A 275 -10.39 12.73 13.63
C PRO A 275 -11.35 12.72 14.83
N ILE A 276 -12.65 12.53 14.59
CA ILE A 276 -13.67 12.47 15.64
C ILE A 276 -13.70 11.08 16.25
N THR A 277 -13.92 10.06 15.42
CA THR A 277 -14.08 8.67 15.89
C THR A 277 -12.75 7.96 16.12
N GLY A 278 -11.65 8.43 15.50
CA GLY A 278 -10.36 7.75 15.51
C GLY A 278 -10.35 6.45 14.71
N ARG A 279 -11.33 6.23 13.83
CA ARG A 279 -11.42 5.04 12.96
C ARG A 279 -11.04 5.41 11.53
N PHE A 280 -10.39 4.50 10.82
CA PHE A 280 -10.17 4.68 9.40
C PHE A 280 -11.47 4.47 8.64
N GLU A 281 -11.79 5.41 7.75
CA GLU A 281 -12.95 5.34 6.88
C GLU A 281 -12.53 5.38 5.42
N VAL A 282 -13.25 4.65 4.58
CA VAL A 282 -13.05 4.70 3.13
C VAL A 282 -13.42 6.08 2.59
N VAL A 283 -12.47 6.71 1.90
CA VAL A 283 -12.62 8.01 1.25
C VAL A 283 -12.56 7.92 -0.28
N ALA A 284 -11.94 6.88 -0.82
CA ALA A 284 -11.90 6.60 -2.24
C ALA A 284 -11.65 5.11 -2.52
N HIS A 285 -11.91 4.71 -3.76
CA HIS A 285 -11.58 3.40 -4.28
C HIS A 285 -10.59 3.52 -5.44
N TYR A 286 -9.88 2.43 -5.69
CA TYR A 286 -9.22 2.16 -6.96
C TYR A 286 -9.82 0.89 -7.56
N TYR A 287 -10.32 1.00 -8.79
CA TYR A 287 -10.88 -0.15 -9.50
C TYR A 287 -9.82 -0.77 -10.40
N GLY A 288 -9.50 -2.04 -10.19
CA GLY A 288 -8.43 -2.76 -10.90
C GLY A 288 -8.67 -2.85 -12.41
N ILE A 289 -9.94 -2.89 -12.81
CA ILE A 289 -10.37 -3.00 -14.20
C ILE A 289 -10.15 -1.69 -14.96
N THR A 290 -10.70 -0.59 -14.45
CA THR A 290 -10.58 0.74 -15.09
C THR A 290 -9.24 1.40 -14.81
N ARG A 291 -8.55 0.98 -13.74
CA ARG A 291 -7.28 1.55 -13.23
C ARG A 291 -7.41 2.99 -12.78
N GLU A 292 -8.58 3.35 -12.28
CA GLU A 292 -8.93 4.71 -11.90
C GLU A 292 -9.10 4.86 -10.40
N TYR A 293 -8.68 6.03 -9.91
CA TYR A 293 -9.04 6.52 -8.58
C TYR A 293 -10.47 7.08 -8.64
N SER A 294 -11.32 6.65 -7.72
CA SER A 294 -12.73 7.06 -7.64
C SER A 294 -13.08 7.53 -6.23
N PRO A 295 -13.30 8.83 -5.98
CA PRO A 295 -13.69 9.32 -4.67
C PRO A 295 -15.07 8.80 -4.25
N VAL A 296 -15.24 8.49 -2.96
CA VAL A 296 -16.55 8.08 -2.43
C VAL A 296 -17.42 9.32 -2.24
N LYS A 297 -18.63 9.27 -2.82
CA LYS A 297 -19.58 10.39 -2.75
C LYS A 297 -19.91 10.75 -1.30
N GLY A 298 -19.71 12.01 -0.94
CA GLY A 298 -20.01 12.53 0.40
C GLY A 298 -18.91 12.29 1.45
N LYS A 299 -17.85 11.56 1.11
CA LYS A 299 -16.64 11.44 1.93
C LYS A 299 -15.59 12.44 1.43
N LYS A 300 -14.78 12.96 2.36
CA LYS A 300 -13.66 13.86 2.07
C LYS A 300 -12.45 13.40 2.86
N ILE A 301 -11.27 13.60 2.28
CA ILE A 301 -10.01 13.42 3.00
C ILE A 301 -9.83 14.62 3.93
N HIS A 302 -9.50 14.33 5.18
CA HIS A 302 -9.12 15.32 6.18
C HIS A 302 -7.64 15.65 6.00
N TRP A 303 -7.36 16.92 5.71
CA TRP A 303 -5.99 17.40 5.59
C TRP A 303 -5.61 18.20 6.85
N PRO A 304 -4.56 17.80 7.58
CA PRO A 304 -4.14 18.52 8.77
C PRO A 304 -3.77 19.98 8.50
N GLY A 305 -3.71 20.79 9.55
CA GLY A 305 -3.34 22.21 9.45
C GLY A 305 -4.44 23.12 8.93
N GLY A 306 -5.71 22.69 8.97
CA GLY A 306 -6.85 23.47 8.52
C GLY A 306 -6.93 23.63 7.01
N ARG A 307 -6.37 22.67 6.26
CA ARG A 307 -6.35 22.71 4.80
C ARG A 307 -7.65 22.17 4.22
N GLU A 308 -8.13 22.78 3.15
CA GLU A 308 -9.29 22.29 2.40
C GLU A 308 -8.92 21.20 1.37
N GLY A 309 -7.63 21.00 1.11
CA GLY A 309 -7.14 20.10 0.07
C GLY A 309 -5.71 19.60 0.34
N PRO A 310 -5.22 18.68 -0.52
CA PRO A 310 -3.94 18.01 -0.34
C PRO A 310 -2.77 18.99 -0.19
N PRO A 311 -1.72 18.63 0.55
CA PRO A 311 -0.48 19.39 0.52
C PRO A 311 0.14 19.34 -0.89
N PRO A 312 0.72 20.45 -1.39
CA PRO A 312 1.63 20.43 -2.52
C PRO A 312 2.78 19.46 -2.25
N ASP A 313 3.23 18.74 -3.27
CA ASP A 313 4.37 17.85 -3.17
C ASP A 313 5.72 18.61 -3.12
N VAL A 314 5.73 19.85 -3.59
CA VAL A 314 6.86 20.79 -3.50
C VAL A 314 6.56 21.90 -2.48
N PRO A 315 7.47 22.19 -1.54
CA PRO A 315 7.31 23.30 -0.59
C PRO A 315 7.19 24.65 -1.30
N LYS A 316 6.50 25.61 -0.68
CA LYS A 316 6.35 26.98 -1.22
C LYS A 316 7.70 27.62 -1.60
N CYS A 317 8.73 27.42 -0.78
CA CYS A 317 10.07 27.95 -1.03
C CYS A 317 10.97 27.01 -1.86
N GLY A 318 10.44 25.90 -2.37
CA GLY A 318 11.23 24.81 -2.94
C GLY A 318 12.04 24.05 -1.88
N PHE A 319 12.57 22.89 -2.25
CA PHE A 319 13.35 22.05 -1.33
C PHE A 319 14.65 22.73 -0.85
N LEU A 320 15.26 23.55 -1.70
CA LEU A 320 16.47 24.33 -1.38
C LEU A 320 16.17 25.68 -0.71
N GLY A 321 14.91 26.06 -0.54
CA GLY A 321 14.53 27.36 0.02
C GLY A 321 14.81 28.56 -0.89
N THR A 322 15.23 28.34 -2.14
CA THR A 322 15.65 29.37 -3.09
C THR A 322 14.57 29.78 -4.08
N SER A 323 13.33 29.30 -3.93
CA SER A 323 12.23 29.67 -4.83
C SER A 323 11.96 31.19 -4.78
N PRO A 324 11.71 31.86 -5.93
CA PRO A 324 11.38 33.28 -5.99
C PRO A 324 10.21 33.69 -5.06
N ALA A 325 9.29 32.77 -4.79
CA ALA A 325 8.15 32.97 -3.88
C ALA A 325 8.57 33.35 -2.44
N CYS A 326 9.81 33.07 -2.05
CA CYS A 326 10.35 33.36 -0.71
C CYS A 326 11.50 34.39 -0.72
N GLN A 327 11.87 34.93 -1.89
CA GLN A 327 12.95 35.92 -2.01
C GLN A 327 12.46 37.38 -1.90
N GLY A 328 11.14 37.63 -1.96
CA GLY A 328 10.57 38.99 -2.03
C GLY A 328 10.09 39.62 -0.72
N ASN A 329 10.00 38.87 0.39
CA ASN A 329 9.55 39.41 1.67
C ASN A 329 10.59 39.12 2.75
N GLY A 330 11.12 40.15 3.40
CA GLY A 330 11.99 40.06 4.59
C GLY A 330 11.32 39.44 5.84
N GLY A 331 10.27 38.63 5.66
CA GLY A 331 9.61 37.83 6.69
C GLY A 331 10.18 36.42 6.69
N LYS A 332 10.74 36.01 7.84
CA LYS A 332 11.33 34.69 8.09
C LYS A 332 10.30 33.56 7.96
N HIS A 333 9.97 33.11 6.76
CA HIS A 333 9.42 31.76 6.56
C HIS A 333 10.58 30.77 6.53
N LYS A 334 10.96 30.25 7.71
CA LYS A 334 11.94 29.17 7.80
C LYS A 334 11.29 27.89 7.27
N ALA A 335 11.92 27.25 6.29
CA ALA A 335 11.60 25.86 5.95
C ALA A 335 11.75 25.00 7.22
N LEU A 336 10.84 24.04 7.43
CA LEU A 336 10.87 23.12 8.58
C LEU A 336 12.23 22.41 8.68
N PHE A 337 12.82 22.09 7.52
CA PHE A 337 14.19 21.57 7.37
C PHE A 337 14.88 22.26 6.17
N PRO A 338 15.79 23.23 6.38
CA PRO A 338 16.58 23.79 5.29
C PRO A 338 17.62 22.76 4.82
N CYS A 339 17.71 22.54 3.49
CA CYS A 339 18.80 21.77 2.90
C CYS A 339 20.13 22.53 3.10
N ASN A 340 20.91 22.18 4.11
CA ASN A 340 22.29 22.63 4.19
C ASN A 340 23.10 21.80 3.20
N ALA A 341 23.63 22.45 2.16
CA ALA A 341 24.54 21.81 1.22
C ALA A 341 25.76 21.27 1.98
N VAL A 342 25.89 19.95 2.05
CA VAL A 342 27.12 19.30 2.51
C VAL A 342 28.17 19.55 1.43
N SER A 343 29.12 20.42 1.71
CA SER A 343 30.28 20.65 0.85
C SER A 343 31.23 19.45 0.96
N GLU A 344 31.00 18.41 0.17
CA GLU A 344 32.02 17.37 -0.04
C GLU A 344 33.13 17.95 -0.93
N THR A 345 34.22 18.38 -0.30
CA THR A 345 35.49 18.55 -0.99
C THR A 345 36.14 17.17 -1.12
N PRO A 346 36.51 16.71 -2.33
CA PRO A 346 37.19 15.44 -2.47
C PRO A 346 38.60 15.58 -1.87
N ARG A 347 38.90 14.83 -0.80
CA ARG A 347 40.29 14.63 -0.37
C ARG A 347 40.98 13.78 -1.43
N ALA A 348 41.86 14.42 -2.19
CA ALA A 348 42.81 13.73 -3.07
C ALA A 348 43.67 12.79 -2.22
N ALA A 349 43.57 11.48 -2.48
CA ALA A 349 44.50 10.50 -1.98
C ALA A 349 45.78 10.59 -2.84
N THR A 350 46.83 11.17 -2.27
CA THR A 350 48.19 11.10 -2.82
C THR A 350 48.66 9.65 -2.76
N ILE A 351 48.88 9.06 -3.94
CA ILE A 351 49.69 7.85 -4.10
C ILE A 351 51.05 8.34 -4.62
N THR A 352 52.11 8.01 -3.88
CA THR A 352 53.51 8.22 -4.27
C THR A 352 54.31 7.03 -3.76
N PRO A 353 55.39 6.65 -4.46
CA PRO A 353 55.45 5.54 -5.41
C PRO A 353 55.66 4.16 -4.76
#